data_AF-A0A3C1I508-F1
#
_entry.id   AF-A0A3C1I508-F1
#
_cell.length_a   1.000
_cell.length_b   1.000
_cell.length_c   1.000
_cell.angle_alpha   90.00
_cell.angle_beta   90.00
_cell.angle_gamma   90.00
#
_symmetry.space_group_name_H-M   'P 1'
#
loop_
_entity.id
_entity.type
_entity.pdbx_description
1 polymer ?
#
loop_
_entity_poly.entity_id
_entity_poly.type
_entity_poly.pdbx_seq_one_letter_code
_entity_poly.pdbx_strand_id
1 'polypeptide(L)'
;MTRKFFLVLSIWLLIMLFQPNSTNAEKNIIDNRLLLDTLVTLLNPYISGSLEHYYGYHKSYGLHDIKILDISREEKSEFSFTVKIQVNTFDEAHNPPYGKETIILEVDVDKVRVIKFIHEGDVWERKITDFYNEAISDILQSFKLNLTSFNKLNYEQLMFKSEKQMEYKSLSDIVTEIIDDELTTEINTPYNPYKNVIAPVTFIKGHQGYILFKKADGTNIVIEVFKLNDKWVVVNKESKQGMKMKYDLLWYM
;
A
#
# COMPACT_ATOMS: atom_id res chain seq x y z
N MET A 1 -25.38 -10.77 -87.31
CA MET A 1 -25.29 -11.30 -85.93
C MET A 1 -24.32 -10.49 -85.05
N THR A 2 -24.04 -9.22 -85.35
CA THR A 2 -22.93 -8.46 -84.77
C THR A 2 -23.38 -7.38 -83.78
N ARG A 3 -24.49 -6.68 -84.04
CA ARG A 3 -24.92 -5.52 -83.22
C ARG A 3 -25.48 -5.88 -81.83
N LYS A 4 -26.14 -7.04 -81.71
CA LYS A 4 -26.63 -7.56 -80.41
C LYS A 4 -25.48 -8.09 -79.53
N PHE A 5 -24.44 -8.65 -80.15
CA PHE A 5 -23.26 -9.14 -79.44
C PHE A 5 -22.46 -7.99 -78.82
N PHE A 6 -22.26 -6.89 -79.56
CA PHE A 6 -21.60 -5.68 -79.04
C PHE A 6 -22.36 -5.01 -77.90
N LEU A 7 -23.70 -5.00 -77.96
CA LEU A 7 -24.53 -4.46 -76.87
C LEU A 7 -24.38 -5.28 -75.58
N VAL A 8 -24.44 -6.61 -75.68
CA VAL A 8 -24.25 -7.52 -74.54
C VAL A 8 -22.85 -7.37 -73.96
N LEU A 9 -21.83 -7.27 -74.82
CA LEU A 9 -20.44 -7.07 -74.39
C LEU A 9 -20.25 -5.73 -73.65
N SER A 10 -20.90 -4.65 -74.13
CA SER A 10 -20.80 -3.34 -73.47
C SER A 10 -21.48 -3.31 -72.10
N ILE A 11 -22.61 -4.01 -71.94
CA ILE A 11 -23.31 -4.12 -70.65
C ILE A 11 -22.47 -4.92 -69.66
N TRP A 12 -21.80 -5.98 -70.13
CA TRP A 12 -20.91 -6.80 -69.30
C TRP A 12 -19.67 -6.02 -68.82
N LEU A 13 -19.06 -5.22 -69.72
CA LEU A 13 -17.97 -4.31 -69.37
C LEU A 13 -18.41 -3.25 -68.36
N LEU A 14 -19.63 -2.71 -68.48
CA LEU A 14 -20.16 -1.74 -67.52
C LEU A 14 -20.32 -2.36 -66.12
N ILE A 15 -20.80 -3.61 -66.02
CA ILE A 15 -20.97 -4.31 -64.75
C ILE A 15 -19.62 -4.56 -64.04
N MET A 16 -18.53 -4.78 -64.81
CA MET A 16 -17.20 -4.90 -64.23
C MET A 16 -16.62 -3.58 -63.70
N LEU A 17 -17.07 -2.43 -64.23
CA LEU A 17 -16.66 -1.12 -63.72
C LEU A 17 -17.40 -0.71 -62.42
N PHE A 18 -18.48 -1.40 -62.07
CA PHE A 18 -19.22 -1.22 -60.81
C PHE A 18 -18.93 -2.35 -59.80
N GLN A 19 -17.72 -2.92 -59.81
CA GLN A 19 -17.27 -3.70 -58.65
C GLN A 19 -17.24 -2.75 -57.44
N PRO A 20 -18.02 -2.99 -56.38
CA PRO A 20 -17.93 -2.17 -55.18
C PRO A 20 -16.50 -2.33 -54.65
N ASN A 21 -15.74 -1.25 -54.65
CA ASN A 21 -14.47 -1.21 -53.93
C ASN A 21 -14.81 -1.42 -52.45
N SER A 22 -14.66 -2.65 -51.96
CA SER A 22 -14.64 -2.91 -50.53
C SER A 22 -13.34 -2.31 -50.00
N THR A 23 -13.36 -1.04 -49.64
CA THR A 23 -12.32 -0.48 -48.79
C THR A 23 -12.47 -1.16 -47.43
N ASN A 24 -11.70 -2.21 -47.19
CA ASN A 24 -11.45 -2.65 -45.82
C ASN A 24 -10.63 -1.51 -45.19
N ALA A 25 -11.30 -0.60 -44.49
CA ALA A 25 -10.60 0.26 -43.55
C ALA A 25 -9.83 -0.68 -42.63
N GLU A 26 -8.50 -0.55 -42.59
CA GLU A 26 -7.66 -1.27 -41.63
C GLU A 26 -8.19 -0.89 -40.25
N LYS A 27 -8.94 -1.80 -39.63
CA LYS A 27 -9.50 -1.55 -38.31
C LYS A 27 -8.28 -1.41 -37.42
N ASN A 28 -8.04 -0.21 -36.92
CA ASN A 28 -7.01 0.04 -35.92
C ASN A 28 -7.45 -0.70 -34.66
N ILE A 29 -7.11 -2.00 -34.56
CA ILE A 29 -7.41 -2.82 -33.40
C ILE A 29 -6.41 -2.38 -32.35
N ILE A 30 -6.78 -1.33 -31.60
CA ILE A 30 -6.03 -0.97 -30.41
C ILE A 30 -6.19 -2.12 -29.42
N ASP A 31 -5.06 -2.62 -28.92
CA ASP A 31 -5.06 -3.67 -27.89
C ASP A 31 -5.72 -3.12 -26.62
N ASN A 32 -6.83 -3.75 -26.21
CA ASN A 32 -7.54 -3.40 -24.99
C ASN A 32 -6.62 -3.47 -23.76
N ARG A 33 -5.63 -4.38 -23.75
CA ARG A 33 -4.66 -4.46 -22.66
C ARG A 33 -3.80 -3.20 -22.59
N LEU A 34 -3.31 -2.73 -23.74
CA LEU A 34 -2.51 -1.50 -23.81
C LEU A 34 -3.30 -0.27 -23.33
N LEU A 35 -4.59 -0.19 -23.64
CA LEU A 35 -5.48 0.86 -23.12
C LEU A 35 -5.64 0.78 -21.60
N LEU A 36 -5.85 -0.43 -21.06
CA LEU A 36 -5.98 -0.64 -19.62
C LEU A 36 -4.68 -0.33 -18.89
N ASP A 37 -3.53 -0.76 -19.41
CA ASP A 37 -2.21 -0.45 -18.84
C ASP A 37 -1.92 1.06 -18.86
N THR A 38 -2.36 1.76 -19.92
CA THR A 38 -2.29 3.23 -19.99
C THR A 38 -3.17 3.88 -18.92
N LEU A 39 -4.39 3.40 -18.73
CA LEU A 39 -5.29 3.89 -17.69
C LEU A 39 -4.70 3.66 -16.29
N VAL A 40 -4.17 2.47 -16.02
CA VAL A 40 -3.50 2.16 -14.75
C VAL A 40 -2.31 3.09 -14.52
N THR A 41 -1.50 3.36 -15.55
CA THR A 41 -0.36 4.28 -15.47
C THR A 41 -0.81 5.69 -15.08
N LEU A 42 -1.90 6.19 -15.67
CA LEU A 42 -2.46 7.51 -15.35
C LEU A 42 -3.07 7.57 -13.94
N LEU A 43 -3.69 6.48 -13.48
CA LEU A 43 -4.31 6.40 -12.16
C LEU A 43 -3.31 6.10 -11.04
N ASN A 44 -2.07 5.74 -11.37
CA ASN A 44 -1.06 5.29 -10.41
C ASN A 44 -0.81 6.27 -9.24
N PRO A 45 -0.71 7.60 -9.45
CA PRO A 45 -0.51 8.54 -8.33
C PRO A 45 -1.65 8.51 -7.31
N TYR A 46 -2.88 8.28 -7.77
CA TYR A 46 -4.07 8.21 -6.90
C TYR A 46 -4.17 6.86 -6.19
N ILE A 47 -3.75 5.78 -6.87
CA ILE A 47 -3.62 4.45 -6.26
C ILE A 47 -2.56 4.51 -5.16
N SER A 48 -1.34 4.92 -5.48
CA SER A 48 -0.23 5.04 -4.51
C SER A 48 -0.60 5.96 -3.35
N GLY A 49 -1.18 7.14 -3.63
CA GLY A 49 -1.62 8.06 -2.59
C GLY A 49 -2.71 7.49 -1.67
N SER A 50 -3.61 6.67 -2.20
CA SER A 50 -4.64 6.00 -1.38
C SER A 50 -4.05 4.93 -0.45
N LEU A 51 -3.03 4.19 -0.92
CA LEU A 51 -2.29 3.23 -0.10
C LEU A 51 -1.50 3.94 1.00
N GLU A 52 -0.77 4.99 0.65
CA GLU A 52 -0.03 5.81 1.63
C GLU A 52 -0.96 6.41 2.69
N HIS A 53 -2.16 6.85 2.28
CA HIS A 53 -3.15 7.38 3.21
C HIS A 53 -3.68 6.32 4.18
N TYR A 54 -3.94 5.10 3.68
CA TYR A 54 -4.45 4.00 4.50
C TYR A 54 -3.39 3.45 5.47
N TYR A 55 -2.21 3.10 4.94
CA TYR A 55 -1.14 2.46 5.72
C TYR A 55 -0.34 3.47 6.55
N GLY A 56 -0.27 4.73 6.14
CA GLY A 56 0.55 5.77 6.76
C GLY A 56 2.03 5.69 6.40
N TYR A 57 2.40 4.86 5.41
CA TYR A 57 3.72 4.72 4.82
C TYR A 57 3.60 4.18 3.38
N HIS A 58 4.71 4.18 2.63
CA HIS A 58 4.73 3.62 1.28
C HIS A 58 4.58 2.10 1.31
N LYS A 59 3.51 1.58 0.70
CA LYS A 59 3.27 0.15 0.56
C LYS A 59 3.52 -0.30 -0.88
N SER A 60 4.33 -1.34 -1.05
CA SER A 60 4.72 -1.83 -2.38
C SER A 60 3.60 -2.62 -3.06
N TYR A 61 3.50 -2.48 -4.38
CA TYR A 61 2.59 -3.24 -5.25
C TYR A 61 3.14 -3.29 -6.69
N GLY A 62 2.73 -4.29 -7.45
CA GLY A 62 3.12 -4.45 -8.85
C GLY A 62 2.13 -3.78 -9.80
N LEU A 63 2.58 -2.86 -10.65
CA LEU A 63 1.72 -2.24 -11.68
C LEU A 63 1.09 -3.27 -12.63
N HIS A 64 1.85 -4.32 -12.96
CA HIS A 64 1.40 -5.40 -13.83
C HIS A 64 0.35 -6.31 -13.20
N ASP A 65 0.19 -6.28 -11.87
CA ASP A 65 -0.74 -7.13 -11.12
C ASP A 65 -2.07 -6.43 -10.82
N ILE A 66 -2.18 -5.15 -11.18
CA ILE A 66 -3.38 -4.35 -10.98
C ILE A 66 -4.51 -4.87 -11.87
N LYS A 67 -5.68 -5.06 -11.27
CA LYS A 67 -6.89 -5.50 -11.97
C LYS A 67 -7.92 -4.39 -12.00
N ILE A 68 -8.33 -3.98 -13.19
CA ILE A 68 -9.53 -3.17 -13.37
C ILE A 68 -10.73 -4.12 -13.28
N LEU A 69 -11.52 -3.99 -12.22
CA LEU A 69 -12.70 -4.82 -11.95
C LEU A 69 -13.95 -4.29 -12.66
N ASP A 70 -14.07 -2.97 -12.77
CA ASP A 70 -15.19 -2.31 -13.43
C ASP A 70 -14.79 -0.91 -13.94
N ILE A 71 -15.37 -0.51 -15.07
CA ILE A 71 -15.38 0.86 -15.56
C ILE A 71 -16.82 1.16 -15.96
N SER A 72 -17.45 2.08 -15.26
CA SER A 72 -18.84 2.47 -15.50
C SER A 72 -18.98 3.99 -15.57
N ARG A 73 -20.06 4.43 -16.22
CA ARG A 73 -20.50 5.83 -16.30
C ARG A 73 -22.01 5.85 -16.29
N GLU A 74 -22.59 6.91 -15.73
CA GLU A 74 -24.05 7.03 -15.61
C GLU A 74 -24.68 7.37 -16.97
N GLU A 75 -24.18 8.41 -17.64
CA GLU A 75 -24.65 8.80 -18.97
C GLU A 75 -23.62 8.61 -20.08
N LYS A 76 -24.07 8.24 -21.29
CA LYS A 76 -23.17 8.00 -22.44
C LYS A 76 -22.48 9.26 -22.96
N SER A 77 -23.05 10.43 -22.73
CA SER A 77 -22.51 11.74 -23.13
C SER A 77 -21.54 12.33 -22.12
N GLU A 78 -21.46 11.78 -20.91
CA GLU A 78 -20.57 12.28 -19.86
C GLU A 78 -19.17 11.69 -19.99
N PHE A 79 -18.18 12.52 -19.63
CA PHE A 79 -16.77 12.18 -19.52
C PHE A 79 -16.35 12.02 -18.05
N SER A 80 -17.28 11.52 -17.23
CA SER A 80 -17.05 11.13 -15.85
C SER A 80 -17.23 9.61 -15.71
N PHE A 81 -16.30 8.97 -15.03
CA PHE A 81 -16.23 7.52 -14.91
C PHE A 81 -16.02 7.10 -13.46
N THR A 82 -16.68 6.03 -13.07
CA THR A 82 -16.31 5.27 -11.87
C THR A 82 -15.42 4.11 -12.28
N VAL A 83 -14.20 4.06 -11.75
CA VAL A 83 -13.23 3.00 -12.02
C VAL A 83 -13.00 2.23 -10.72
N LYS A 84 -13.28 0.93 -10.74
CA LYS A 84 -13.00 0.03 -9.62
C LYS A 84 -11.75 -0.79 -9.91
N ILE A 85 -10.74 -0.65 -9.06
CA ILE A 85 -9.44 -1.28 -9.20
C ILE A 85 -9.18 -2.19 -8.00
N GLN A 86 -8.49 -3.31 -8.26
CA GLN A 86 -7.92 -4.16 -7.23
C GLN A 86 -6.38 -4.18 -7.34
N VAL A 87 -5.73 -4.04 -6.20
CA VAL A 87 -4.27 -4.04 -6.05
C VAL A 87 -3.90 -5.06 -4.98
N ASN A 88 -2.85 -5.85 -5.23
CA ASN A 88 -2.25 -6.69 -4.20
C ASN A 88 -0.97 -6.01 -3.72
N THR A 89 -0.92 -5.69 -2.43
CA THR A 89 0.26 -5.13 -1.77
C THR A 89 1.08 -6.22 -1.11
N PHE A 90 2.35 -5.93 -0.90
CA PHE A 90 3.31 -6.81 -0.22
C PHE A 90 4.35 -5.96 0.50
N ASP A 91 5.11 -6.61 1.38
CA ASP A 91 6.32 -6.04 1.98
C ASP A 91 7.58 -6.64 1.36
N GLU A 92 8.69 -5.91 1.45
CA GLU A 92 10.02 -6.32 1.00
C GLU A 92 10.02 -6.99 -0.40
N ALA A 93 10.70 -8.14 -0.53
CA ALA A 93 10.87 -8.90 -1.76
C ALA A 93 9.60 -9.70 -2.17
N HIS A 94 8.44 -9.03 -2.16
CA HIS A 94 7.13 -9.64 -2.42
C HIS A 94 6.71 -10.67 -1.37
N ASN A 95 6.98 -10.38 -0.10
CA ASN A 95 6.63 -11.21 1.04
C ASN A 95 5.36 -10.71 1.75
N PRO A 96 4.67 -11.60 2.51
CA PRO A 96 3.58 -11.18 3.37
C PRO A 96 4.07 -10.22 4.48
N PRO A 97 3.17 -9.45 5.12
CA PRO A 97 1.71 -9.47 4.97
C PRO A 97 1.22 -8.91 3.63
N TYR A 98 0.34 -9.67 2.97
CA TYR A 98 -0.33 -9.22 1.77
C TYR A 98 -1.63 -8.49 2.09
N GLY A 99 -1.84 -7.37 1.40
CA GLY A 99 -3.11 -6.65 1.41
C GLY A 99 -3.77 -6.78 0.04
N LYS A 100 -5.07 -7.05 0.02
CA LYS A 100 -5.87 -7.03 -1.21
C LYS A 100 -6.80 -5.84 -1.16
N GLU A 101 -6.39 -4.79 -1.85
CA GLU A 101 -7.02 -3.48 -1.80
C GLU A 101 -8.00 -3.33 -2.95
N THR A 102 -9.21 -2.89 -2.65
CA THR A 102 -10.18 -2.47 -3.66
C THR A 102 -10.39 -0.96 -3.55
N ILE A 103 -9.99 -0.26 -4.60
CA ILE A 103 -10.02 1.21 -4.68
C ILE A 103 -11.07 1.60 -5.71
N ILE A 104 -12.01 2.46 -5.32
CA ILE A 104 -13.02 3.03 -6.21
C ILE A 104 -12.65 4.48 -6.45
N LEU A 105 -12.41 4.81 -7.72
CA LEU A 105 -11.99 6.12 -8.18
C LEU A 105 -13.12 6.74 -9.02
N GLU A 106 -13.38 8.02 -8.80
CA GLU A 106 -14.10 8.86 -9.76
C GLU A 106 -13.07 9.58 -10.61
N VAL A 107 -13.20 9.46 -11.93
CA VAL A 107 -12.29 10.02 -12.94
C VAL A 107 -13.11 10.99 -13.80
N ASP A 108 -12.82 12.27 -13.65
CA ASP A 108 -13.44 13.37 -14.39
C ASP A 108 -12.40 14.04 -15.29
N VAL A 109 -12.82 14.97 -16.14
CA VAL A 109 -11.96 15.66 -17.10
C VAL A 109 -10.84 16.48 -16.45
N ASP A 110 -11.05 16.94 -15.22
CA ASP A 110 -10.15 17.85 -14.50
C ASP A 110 -9.53 17.26 -13.23
N LYS A 111 -10.04 16.12 -12.75
CA LYS A 111 -9.65 15.55 -11.45
C LYS A 111 -9.90 14.05 -11.37
N VAL A 112 -9.16 13.41 -10.47
CA VAL A 112 -9.45 12.06 -10.00
C VAL A 112 -9.63 12.10 -8.48
N ARG A 113 -10.66 11.43 -7.97
CA ARG A 113 -10.96 11.35 -6.54
C ARG A 113 -11.10 9.89 -6.10
N VAL A 114 -10.53 9.57 -4.94
CA VAL A 114 -10.79 8.28 -4.28
C VAL A 114 -12.13 8.36 -3.57
N ILE A 115 -13.10 7.57 -4.02
CA ILE A 115 -14.44 7.50 -3.44
C ILE A 115 -14.47 6.49 -2.30
N LYS A 116 -13.76 5.37 -2.45
CA LYS A 116 -13.75 4.31 -1.45
C LYS A 116 -12.44 3.53 -1.50
N PHE A 117 -11.96 3.16 -0.32
CA PHE A 117 -10.85 2.24 -0.12
C PHE A 117 -11.36 1.08 0.75
N ILE A 118 -11.16 -0.16 0.30
CA ILE A 118 -11.55 -1.37 1.02
C ILE A 118 -10.31 -2.24 1.14
N HIS A 119 -9.96 -2.57 2.38
CA HIS A 119 -8.81 -3.39 2.71
C HIS A 119 -9.22 -4.81 3.11
N GLU A 120 -8.56 -5.80 2.51
CA GLU A 120 -8.65 -7.21 2.86
C GLU A 120 -7.24 -7.77 3.17
N GLY A 121 -6.83 -7.72 4.44
CA GLY A 121 -5.55 -8.25 4.92
C GLY A 121 -5.53 -9.78 5.03
N ASP A 122 -4.34 -10.36 4.83
CA ASP A 122 -4.12 -11.80 4.92
C ASP A 122 -4.07 -12.34 6.37
N VAL A 123 -3.74 -13.62 6.51
CA VAL A 123 -3.60 -14.27 7.83
C VAL A 123 -2.40 -13.71 8.60
N TRP A 124 -1.33 -13.30 7.91
CA TRP A 124 -0.13 -12.78 8.54
C TRP A 124 -0.33 -11.40 9.13
N GLU A 125 -1.08 -10.53 8.46
CA GLU A 125 -1.43 -9.21 8.99
C GLU A 125 -2.19 -9.33 10.32
N ARG A 126 -3.12 -10.27 10.41
CA ARG A 126 -3.83 -10.57 11.67
C ARG A 126 -2.88 -11.08 12.75
N LYS A 127 -1.98 -12.02 12.41
CA LYS A 127 -0.98 -12.53 13.36
C LYS A 127 -0.05 -11.44 13.88
N ILE A 128 0.42 -10.56 12.99
CA ILE A 128 1.25 -9.40 13.37
C ILE A 128 0.47 -8.50 14.30
N THR A 129 -0.77 -8.17 13.97
CA THR A 129 -1.65 -7.34 14.79
C THR A 129 -1.84 -7.92 16.20
N ASP A 130 -2.18 -9.21 16.29
CA ASP A 130 -2.39 -9.91 17.56
C ASP A 130 -1.11 -9.95 18.39
N PHE A 131 0.03 -10.25 17.75
CA PHE A 131 1.33 -10.31 18.40
C PHE A 131 1.76 -8.95 18.98
N TYR A 132 1.62 -7.87 18.21
CA TYR A 132 1.91 -6.52 18.68
C TYR A 132 0.93 -6.08 19.77
N ASN A 133 -0.36 -6.43 19.66
CA ASN A 133 -1.36 -6.08 20.68
C ASN A 133 -1.10 -6.80 22.00
N GLU A 134 -0.73 -8.08 21.99
CA GLU A 134 -0.35 -8.84 23.18
C GLU A 134 0.88 -8.21 23.86
N ALA A 135 1.94 -7.94 23.08
CA ALA A 135 3.17 -7.34 23.59
C ALA A 135 2.93 -5.95 24.20
N ILE A 136 2.22 -5.08 23.49
CA ILE A 136 1.91 -3.72 23.95
C ILE A 136 0.99 -3.75 25.18
N SER A 137 -0.01 -4.64 25.21
CA SER A 137 -0.89 -4.79 26.38
C SER A 137 -0.09 -5.18 27.63
N ASP A 138 0.84 -6.12 27.52
CA ASP A 138 1.70 -6.52 28.64
C ASP A 138 2.60 -5.37 29.13
N ILE A 139 3.17 -4.58 28.22
CA ILE A 139 3.95 -3.38 28.56
C ILE A 139 3.06 -2.37 29.30
N LEU A 140 1.92 -2.01 28.73
CA LEU A 140 1.00 -1.03 29.34
C LEU A 140 0.57 -1.47 30.74
N GLN A 141 0.28 -2.75 30.94
CA GLN A 141 -0.08 -3.31 32.25
C GLN A 141 1.10 -3.25 33.24
N SER A 142 2.31 -3.66 32.82
CA SER A 142 3.52 -3.68 33.65
C SER A 142 3.90 -2.30 34.20
N PHE A 143 3.64 -1.25 33.40
CA PHE A 143 3.95 0.14 33.74
C PHE A 143 2.74 0.95 34.20
N LYS A 144 1.53 0.34 34.23
CA LYS A 144 0.27 1.01 34.57
C LYS A 144 0.03 2.27 33.70
N LEU A 145 0.38 2.18 32.42
CA LEU A 145 0.26 3.29 31.46
C LEU A 145 -1.12 3.29 30.80
N ASN A 146 -1.67 4.49 30.57
CA ASN A 146 -2.86 4.69 29.74
C ASN A 146 -2.53 5.63 28.58
N LEU A 147 -2.35 5.05 27.40
CA LEU A 147 -1.97 5.77 26.18
C LEU A 147 -3.12 5.88 25.17
N THR A 148 -4.37 5.67 25.59
CA THR A 148 -5.55 5.69 24.70
C THR A 148 -5.77 7.04 23.99
N SER A 149 -5.29 8.14 24.58
CA SER A 149 -5.37 9.48 24.00
C SER A 149 -4.15 9.88 23.16
N PHE A 150 -3.17 8.98 22.99
CA PHE A 150 -1.97 9.21 22.20
C PHE A 150 -2.16 8.66 20.79
N ASN A 151 -1.54 9.32 19.81
CA ASN A 151 -1.44 8.78 18.46
C ASN A 151 -0.37 7.67 18.45
N LYS A 152 -0.75 6.46 18.04
CA LYS A 152 0.14 5.30 17.91
C LYS A 152 0.74 5.29 16.51
N LEU A 153 2.06 5.15 16.42
CA LEU A 153 2.83 4.99 15.19
C LEU A 153 3.69 3.73 15.31
N ASN A 154 3.64 2.87 14.31
CA ASN A 154 4.66 1.84 14.15
C ASN A 154 5.96 2.45 13.59
N TYR A 155 6.98 1.62 13.43
CA TYR A 155 8.28 2.06 12.93
C TYR A 155 8.19 2.65 11.52
N GLU A 156 7.50 1.98 10.60
CA GLU A 156 7.39 2.36 9.19
C GLU A 156 6.67 3.71 9.04
N GLN A 157 5.58 3.91 9.79
CA GLN A 157 4.83 5.16 9.83
C GLN A 157 5.68 6.30 10.41
N LEU A 158 6.50 6.02 11.42
CA LEU A 158 7.40 7.01 11.99
C LEU A 158 8.50 7.42 11.00
N MET A 159 9.11 6.45 10.31
CA MET A 159 10.12 6.69 9.27
C MET A 159 9.53 7.51 8.13
N PHE A 160 8.37 7.11 7.61
CA PHE A 160 7.71 7.85 6.54
C PHE A 160 7.33 9.28 6.95
N LYS A 161 6.89 9.48 8.20
CA LYS A 161 6.66 10.83 8.74
C LYS A 161 7.95 11.63 8.80
N SER A 162 9.07 11.05 9.20
CA SER A 162 10.34 11.77 9.31
C SER A 162 10.94 12.19 7.97
N GLU A 163 10.66 11.44 6.90
CA GLU A 163 11.00 11.85 5.53
C GLU A 163 10.25 13.11 5.09
N LYS A 164 9.00 13.28 5.53
CA LYS A 164 8.12 14.38 5.13
C LYS A 164 8.15 15.57 6.11
N GLN A 165 8.48 15.33 7.38
CA GLN A 165 8.30 16.28 8.48
C GLN A 165 9.52 16.24 9.42
N MET A 166 10.35 17.30 9.37
CA MET A 166 11.62 17.37 10.11
C MET A 166 11.47 17.18 11.63
N GLU A 167 10.32 17.55 12.20
CA GLU A 167 10.06 17.39 13.64
C GLU A 167 10.05 15.94 14.13
N TYR A 168 9.86 14.98 13.22
CA TYR A 168 9.89 13.55 13.53
C TYR A 168 11.29 12.94 13.37
N LYS A 169 12.25 13.67 12.79
CA LYS A 169 13.57 13.14 12.45
C LYS A 169 14.35 12.66 13.68
N SER A 170 14.45 13.48 14.72
CA SER A 170 15.11 13.07 15.95
C SER A 170 14.41 11.88 16.62
N LEU A 171 13.08 11.77 16.48
CA LEU A 171 12.32 10.67 17.07
C LEU A 171 12.55 9.37 16.30
N SER A 172 12.56 9.43 14.96
CA SER A 172 12.91 8.28 14.14
C SER A 172 14.35 7.83 14.39
N ASP A 173 15.29 8.76 14.56
CA ASP A 173 16.70 8.43 14.82
C ASP A 173 16.85 7.67 16.16
N ILE A 174 16.15 8.09 17.21
CA ILE A 174 16.10 7.35 18.50
C ILE A 174 15.57 5.93 18.30
N VAL A 175 14.50 5.77 17.52
CA VAL A 175 13.89 4.45 17.28
C VAL A 175 14.82 3.55 16.45
N THR A 176 15.50 4.09 15.45
CA THR A 176 16.48 3.35 14.65
C THR A 176 17.66 2.90 15.51
N GLU A 177 18.19 3.76 16.38
CA GLU A 177 19.27 3.42 17.32
C GLU A 177 18.87 2.26 18.24
N ILE A 178 17.63 2.27 18.76
CA ILE A 178 17.10 1.16 19.57
C ILE A 178 17.08 -0.16 18.78
N ILE A 179 16.65 -0.13 17.51
CA ILE A 179 16.59 -1.33 16.67
C ILE A 179 18.01 -1.88 16.44
N ASP A 180 18.93 -1.00 16.05
CA ASP A 180 20.31 -1.37 15.71
C ASP A 180 21.06 -1.91 16.94
N ASP A 181 20.97 -1.21 18.08
CA ASP A 181 21.76 -1.52 19.26
C ASP A 181 21.13 -2.56 20.19
N GLU A 182 19.79 -2.64 20.27
CA GLU A 182 19.10 -3.48 21.25
C GLU A 182 18.35 -4.67 20.66
N LEU A 183 17.93 -4.63 19.39
CA LEU A 183 17.04 -5.66 18.82
C LEU A 183 17.67 -6.47 17.69
N THR A 184 18.60 -5.90 16.92
CA THR A 184 19.20 -6.57 15.74
C THR A 184 19.86 -7.91 16.07
N THR A 185 20.48 -8.02 17.24
CA THR A 185 21.11 -9.27 17.72
C THR A 185 20.10 -10.35 18.11
N GLU A 186 18.86 -9.96 18.43
CA GLU A 186 17.78 -10.87 18.83
C GLU A 186 16.94 -11.34 17.63
N ILE A 187 16.89 -10.54 16.56
CA ILE A 187 16.11 -10.83 15.33
C ILE A 187 16.81 -11.87 14.45
N ASN A 188 18.13 -11.79 14.33
CA ASN A 188 18.91 -12.58 13.36
C ASN A 188 19.52 -13.84 13.97
N THR A 189 18.70 -14.85 14.25
CA THR A 189 19.23 -16.18 14.56
C THR A 189 19.15 -17.08 13.33
N PRO A 190 20.28 -17.59 12.78
CA PRO A 190 20.29 -18.38 11.54
C PRO A 190 19.54 -19.72 11.64
N TYR A 191 19.07 -20.08 12.83
CA TYR A 191 18.41 -21.35 13.12
C TYR A 191 16.92 -21.21 13.46
N ASN A 192 16.39 -20.00 13.60
CA ASN A 192 14.96 -19.79 13.87
C ASN A 192 14.36 -18.83 12.85
N PRO A 193 13.46 -19.31 11.96
CA PRO A 193 12.79 -18.43 11.01
C PRO A 193 11.76 -17.51 11.69
N TYR A 194 11.52 -17.69 12.99
CA TYR A 194 10.60 -16.89 13.78
C TYR A 194 11.32 -15.98 14.78
N LYS A 195 10.77 -14.79 14.99
CA LYS A 195 11.19 -13.85 16.04
C LYS A 195 10.18 -13.80 17.17
N ASN A 196 10.63 -13.32 18.31
CA ASN A 196 9.82 -13.11 19.51
C ASN A 196 10.04 -11.70 20.10
N VAL A 197 10.34 -10.73 19.25
CA VAL A 197 10.51 -9.32 19.56
C VAL A 197 9.54 -8.47 18.75
N ILE A 198 9.17 -7.31 19.28
CA ILE A 198 8.45 -6.28 18.51
C ILE A 198 9.39 -5.13 18.20
N ALA A 199 9.28 -4.56 16.99
CA ALA A 199 9.91 -3.27 16.72
C ALA A 199 9.28 -2.19 17.61
N PRO A 200 10.00 -1.09 17.91
CA PRO A 200 9.46 -0.06 18.77
C PRO A 200 8.19 0.59 18.22
N VAL A 201 7.21 0.74 19.11
CA VAL A 201 5.95 1.42 18.84
C VAL A 201 5.95 2.75 19.58
N THR A 202 5.67 3.82 18.85
CA THR A 202 5.75 5.19 19.36
C THR A 202 4.36 5.75 19.61
N PHE A 203 4.13 6.37 20.76
CA PHE A 203 2.90 7.03 21.16
C PHE A 203 3.17 8.51 21.35
N ILE A 204 2.41 9.39 20.70
CA ILE A 204 2.67 10.84 20.72
C ILE A 204 1.41 11.61 21.10
N LYS A 205 1.55 12.60 22.00
CA LYS A 205 0.50 13.56 22.37
C LYS A 205 1.11 14.92 22.69
N GLY A 206 0.96 15.87 21.77
CA GLY A 206 1.59 17.19 21.91
C GLY A 206 3.11 17.07 21.95
N HIS A 207 3.73 17.56 23.02
CA HIS A 207 5.18 17.49 23.23
C HIS A 207 5.64 16.27 24.03
N GLN A 208 4.72 15.40 24.44
CA GLN A 208 5.04 14.19 25.20
C GLN A 208 4.89 12.95 24.32
N GLY A 209 5.77 11.98 24.51
CA GLY A 209 5.67 10.70 23.85
C GLY A 209 6.26 9.55 24.65
N TYR A 210 5.95 8.34 24.20
CA TYR A 210 6.45 7.09 24.74
C TYR A 210 6.89 6.18 23.60
N ILE A 211 8.03 5.54 23.73
CA ILE A 211 8.49 4.47 22.84
C ILE A 211 8.42 3.18 23.64
N LEU A 212 7.66 2.21 23.15
CA LEU A 212 7.43 0.92 23.79
C LEU A 212 8.01 -0.18 22.92
N PHE A 213 8.80 -1.08 23.52
CA PHE A 213 9.24 -2.29 22.85
C PHE A 213 9.50 -3.41 23.86
N LYS A 214 9.70 -4.62 23.35
CA LYS A 214 9.92 -5.81 24.17
C LYS A 214 11.04 -6.66 23.57
N LYS A 215 11.94 -7.10 24.44
CA LYS A 215 13.06 -8.01 24.12
C LYS A 215 12.63 -9.48 24.12
N ALA A 216 13.45 -10.33 23.51
CA ALA A 216 13.22 -11.76 23.33
C ALA A 216 13.11 -12.52 24.66
N ASP A 217 13.74 -12.03 25.72
CA ASP A 217 13.64 -12.59 27.07
C ASP A 217 12.34 -12.21 27.81
N GLY A 218 11.48 -11.39 27.19
CA GLY A 218 10.24 -10.89 27.76
C GLY A 218 10.36 -9.55 28.49
N THR A 219 11.55 -8.93 28.52
CA THR A 219 11.76 -7.62 29.14
C THR A 219 10.96 -6.54 28.42
N ASN A 220 10.05 -5.90 29.15
CA ASN A 220 9.28 -4.74 28.72
C ASN A 220 10.10 -3.47 28.91
N ILE A 221 10.20 -2.64 27.88
CA ILE A 221 10.92 -1.38 27.93
C ILE A 221 10.00 -0.23 27.56
N VAL A 222 10.07 0.83 28.38
CA VAL A 222 9.38 2.10 28.17
C VAL A 222 10.42 3.20 28.15
N ILE A 223 10.44 3.96 27.07
CA ILE A 223 11.23 5.18 26.97
C ILE A 223 10.27 6.35 26.89
N GLU A 224 10.39 7.27 27.82
CA GLU A 224 9.68 8.54 27.77
C GLU A 224 10.50 9.52 26.93
N VAL A 225 9.81 10.21 26.02
CA VAL A 225 10.42 11.23 25.17
C VAL A 225 9.65 12.53 25.29
N PHE A 226 10.38 13.64 25.18
CA PHE A 226 9.79 14.98 25.21
C PHE A 226 10.33 15.84 24.06
N LYS A 227 9.45 16.65 23.46
CA LYS A 227 9.79 17.55 22.36
C LYS A 227 10.25 18.90 22.90
N LEU A 228 11.52 19.23 22.67
CA LEU A 228 12.16 20.51 23.01
C LEU A 228 12.74 21.13 21.74
N ASN A 229 12.35 22.37 21.42
CA ASN A 229 12.88 23.12 20.27
C ASN A 229 12.86 22.28 18.96
N ASP A 230 11.72 21.67 18.66
CA ASP A 230 11.51 20.79 17.50
C ASP A 230 12.35 19.51 17.45
N LYS A 231 12.98 19.14 18.56
CA LYS A 231 13.70 17.87 18.72
C LYS A 231 13.14 17.06 19.86
N TRP A 232 12.94 15.78 19.60
CA TRP A 232 12.61 14.80 20.62
C TRP A 232 13.87 14.36 21.33
N VAL A 233 13.80 14.31 22.66
CA VAL A 233 14.87 13.83 23.53
C VAL A 233 14.33 12.77 24.48
N VAL A 234 15.17 11.80 24.82
CA VAL A 234 14.87 10.81 25.86
C VAL A 234 14.92 11.49 27.22
N VAL A 235 13.84 11.37 28.00
CA VAL A 235 13.77 11.93 29.37
C VAL A 235 13.86 10.85 30.45
N ASN A 236 13.38 9.65 30.15
CA ASN A 236 13.45 8.52 31.07
C ASN A 236 13.47 7.20 30.27
N LYS A 237 14.10 6.17 30.83
CA LYS A 237 14.09 4.80 30.30
C LYS A 237 13.91 3.83 31.45
N GLU A 238 12.86 3.04 31.40
CA GLU A 238 12.56 2.03 32.41
C GLU A 238 12.39 0.66 31.77
N SER A 239 12.74 -0.38 32.54
CA SER A 239 12.57 -1.77 32.14
C SER A 239 11.93 -2.59 33.25
N LYS A 240 11.05 -3.52 32.89
CA LYS A 240 10.44 -4.49 33.81
C LYS A 240 10.36 -5.86 33.15
N GLN A 241 10.50 -6.91 33.94
CA GLN A 241 10.26 -8.26 33.43
C GLN A 241 8.76 -8.41 33.11
N GLY A 242 8.46 -8.76 31.87
CA GLY A 242 7.10 -9.04 31.41
C GLY A 242 6.90 -10.51 31.08
N MET A 243 5.81 -10.79 30.36
CA MET A 243 5.58 -12.10 29.77
C MET A 243 6.59 -12.39 28.66
N LYS A 244 7.13 -13.60 28.63
CA LYS A 244 8.00 -14.06 27.55
C LYS A 244 7.17 -14.26 26.28
N MET A 245 7.63 -13.66 25.17
CA MET A 245 6.95 -13.79 23.88
C MET A 245 7.15 -15.16 23.26
N LYS A 246 6.13 -15.60 22.52
CA LYS A 246 6.18 -16.78 21.67
C LYS A 246 6.93 -16.49 20.36
N TYR A 247 7.44 -17.53 19.73
CA TYR A 247 8.12 -17.45 18.43
C TYR A 247 7.10 -17.64 17.31
N ASP A 248 6.22 -16.64 17.11
CA ASP A 248 5.03 -16.80 16.28
C ASP A 248 5.05 -15.95 14.99
N LEU A 249 5.97 -14.97 14.89
CA LEU A 249 6.15 -14.12 13.71
C LEU A 249 7.42 -14.49 12.96
N LEU A 250 7.42 -14.41 11.63
CA LEU A 250 8.63 -14.63 10.84
C LEU A 250 9.66 -13.53 11.13
N TRP A 251 10.95 -13.83 10.98
CA TRP A 251 12.06 -12.94 11.37
C TRP A 251 12.06 -11.59 10.62
N TYR A 252 11.53 -11.55 9.40
CA TYR A 252 11.44 -10.34 8.57
C TYR A 252 10.13 -9.56 8.76
N MET A 253 9.15 -10.12 9.48
CA MET A 253 7.91 -9.41 9.86
C MET A 253 8.17 -8.49 11.06
#